data_AF-A0A257SNC3-F1
#
_entry.id   AF-A0A257SNC3-F1
#
_cell.length_a   1.000
_cell.length_b   1.000
_cell.length_c   1.000
_cell.angle_alpha   90.00
_cell.angle_beta   90.00
_cell.angle_gamma   90.00
#
_symmetry.space_group_name_H-M   'P 1'
#
loop_
_entity.id
_entity.type
_entity.pdbx_description
1 polymer ?
#
loop_
_entity_poly.entity_id
_entity_poly.type
_entity_poly.pdbx_seq_one_letter_code
_entity_poly.pdbx_strand_id
1 'polypeptide(L)'
;MATIPIAILVGLHMRHFRPGKVLEGSLIGVALLLLAVASGGWIDHHGLRTLFDFDGNTLVWLVIGYGFLAAILPVWLLLAPRDYLSTYMKLGTVAALAAAILVMHPEIKMPALTRFVDGTGPIFAGKLFPFVFITIACGAISGFHSLISSGTTPKLLANERDIPMIGYGGMLLESFVAIMAMVAATVLDPGVFFAIQMLLDGQRP
;
A
#
# COMPACT_ATOMS: atom_id res chain seq x y z
N MET A 1 12.94 2.23 -1.70
CA MET A 1 13.70 2.06 -2.97
C MET A 1 14.23 0.63 -3.18
N ALA A 2 14.44 -0.18 -2.14
CA ALA A 2 14.97 -1.55 -2.25
C ALA A 2 14.06 -2.55 -3.00
N THR A 3 12.75 -2.32 -3.04
CA THR A 3 11.80 -3.23 -3.71
C THR A 3 12.02 -3.35 -5.22
N ILE A 4 12.51 -2.29 -5.88
CA ILE A 4 12.76 -2.27 -7.34
C ILE A 4 13.89 -3.23 -7.72
N PRO A 5 15.12 -3.14 -7.16
CA PRO A 5 16.17 -4.09 -7.48
C PRO A 5 15.83 -5.51 -7.04
N ILE A 6 15.14 -5.70 -5.91
CA ILE A 6 14.67 -7.04 -5.49
C ILE A 6 13.70 -7.63 -6.51
N ALA A 7 12.73 -6.84 -7.01
CA ALA A 7 11.79 -7.30 -8.01
C ALA A 7 12.49 -7.67 -9.34
N ILE A 8 13.47 -6.86 -9.78
CA ILE A 8 14.26 -7.15 -10.99
C ILE A 8 15.06 -8.45 -10.83
N LEU A 9 15.71 -8.64 -9.67
CA LEU A 9 16.47 -9.85 -9.36
C LEU A 9 15.55 -11.09 -9.35
N VAL A 10 14.39 -11.00 -8.71
CA VAL A 10 13.40 -12.09 -8.68
C VAL A 10 12.87 -12.37 -10.09
N GLY A 11 12.56 -11.34 -10.88
CA GLY A 11 12.10 -11.48 -12.27
C GLY A 11 13.14 -12.14 -13.18
N LEU A 12 14.41 -11.74 -13.06
CA LEU A 12 15.53 -12.37 -13.77
C LEU A 12 15.76 -13.81 -13.32
N HIS A 13 15.69 -14.08 -12.00
CA HIS A 13 15.84 -15.41 -11.42
C HIS A 13 14.78 -16.38 -11.94
N MET A 14 13.51 -15.96 -11.92
CA MET A 14 12.39 -16.76 -12.38
C MET A 14 12.39 -17.00 -13.89
N ARG A 15 13.04 -16.13 -14.69
CA ARG A 15 13.09 -16.29 -16.15
C ARG A 15 14.32 -17.05 -16.65
N HIS A 16 15.51 -16.78 -16.13
CA HIS A 16 16.77 -17.32 -16.69
C HIS A 16 17.37 -18.47 -15.89
N PHE A 17 17.25 -18.48 -14.56
CA PHE A 17 17.96 -19.44 -13.73
C PHE A 17 17.12 -20.68 -13.41
N ARG A 18 15.83 -20.51 -13.08
CA ARG A 18 14.91 -21.62 -12.78
C ARG A 18 13.47 -21.36 -13.27
N PRO A 19 13.20 -21.49 -14.58
CA PRO A 19 11.87 -21.29 -15.13
C PRO A 19 10.85 -22.23 -14.48
N GLY A 20 9.72 -21.68 -14.03
CA GLY A 20 8.60 -22.43 -13.45
C GLY A 20 8.61 -22.62 -11.93
N LYS A 21 9.72 -22.31 -11.23
CA LYS A 21 9.79 -22.41 -9.76
C LYS A 21 9.42 -21.10 -9.06
N VAL A 22 8.17 -20.69 -9.23
CA VAL A 22 7.62 -19.43 -8.73
C VAL A 22 7.78 -19.29 -7.21
N LEU A 23 7.63 -20.39 -6.46
CA LEU A 23 7.71 -20.41 -5.00
C LEU A 23 9.12 -20.08 -4.47
N GLU A 24 10.17 -20.64 -5.08
CA GLU A 24 11.57 -20.37 -4.68
C GLU A 24 11.90 -18.88 -4.87
N GLY A 25 11.56 -18.30 -6.03
CA GLY A 25 11.76 -16.87 -6.30
C GLY A 25 10.96 -15.95 -5.36
N SER A 26 9.74 -16.37 -4.99
CA SER A 26 8.91 -15.63 -4.02
C SER A 26 9.53 -15.60 -2.64
N LEU A 27 9.98 -16.76 -2.14
CA LEU A 27 10.59 -16.88 -0.82
C LEU A 27 11.85 -16.04 -0.72
N ILE A 28 12.70 -16.08 -1.76
CA ILE A 28 13.91 -15.24 -1.84
C ILE A 28 13.53 -13.75 -1.81
N GLY A 29 12.58 -13.33 -2.63
CA GLY A 29 12.18 -11.93 -2.67
C GLY A 29 11.53 -11.44 -1.38
N VAL A 30 10.70 -12.26 -0.73
CA VAL A 30 10.10 -11.95 0.59
C VAL A 30 11.19 -11.87 1.66
N ALA A 31 12.13 -12.82 1.70
CA ALA A 31 13.24 -12.78 2.65
C ALA A 31 14.10 -11.53 2.45
N LEU A 32 14.45 -11.18 1.21
CA LEU A 32 15.19 -9.97 0.89
C LEU A 32 14.42 -8.70 1.27
N LEU A 33 13.09 -8.68 1.09
CA LEU A 33 12.25 -7.56 1.51
C LEU A 33 12.23 -7.41 3.03
N LEU A 34 12.05 -8.50 3.78
CA LEU A 34 12.08 -8.47 5.25
C LEU A 34 13.45 -8.04 5.77
N LEU A 35 14.54 -8.52 5.16
CA LEU A 35 15.90 -8.07 5.47
C LEU A 35 16.06 -6.58 5.16
N ALA A 36 15.55 -6.09 4.04
CA ALA A 36 15.60 -4.68 3.70
C ALA A 36 14.84 -3.83 4.74
N VAL A 37 13.64 -4.25 5.16
CA VAL A 37 12.86 -3.57 6.21
C VAL A 37 13.61 -3.57 7.55
N ALA A 38 14.15 -4.72 7.98
CA ALA A 38 14.90 -4.83 9.23
C ALA A 38 16.19 -3.99 9.19
N SER A 39 16.88 -3.95 8.05
CA SER A 39 18.08 -3.12 7.87
C SER A 39 17.79 -1.62 7.81
N GLY A 40 16.54 -1.21 7.59
CA GLY A 40 16.14 0.19 7.56
C GLY A 40 16.44 0.93 8.87
N GLY A 41 16.17 0.29 10.02
CA GLY A 41 16.50 0.86 11.33
C GLY A 41 18.02 1.00 11.54
N TRP A 42 18.81 0.03 11.04
CA TRP A 42 20.27 0.10 11.12
C TRP A 42 20.83 1.24 10.26
N ILE A 43 20.29 1.47 9.05
CA ILE A 43 20.67 2.56 8.14
C ILE A 43 20.39 3.94 8.75
N ASP A 44 19.27 4.10 9.46
CA ASP A 44 18.91 5.36 10.13
C ASP A 44 19.92 5.73 11.23
N HIS A 45 20.38 4.74 12.02
CA HIS A 45 21.34 4.97 13.10
C HIS A 45 22.79 5.20 12.63
N HIS A 46 23.19 4.75 11.43
CA HIS A 46 24.58 4.83 10.94
C HIS A 46 24.86 6.04 10.04
N GLY A 47 23.96 7.04 10.00
CA GLY A 47 24.18 8.29 9.24
C GLY A 47 24.04 8.15 7.72
N LEU A 48 23.71 6.95 7.22
CA LEU A 48 23.41 6.67 5.80
C LEU A 48 22.02 7.16 5.39
N ARG A 49 21.23 7.69 6.33
CA ARG A 49 19.92 8.30 6.08
C ARG A 49 19.98 9.36 4.97
N THR A 50 21.01 10.20 4.95
CA THR A 50 21.15 11.32 4.00
C THR A 50 21.23 10.87 2.53
N LEU A 51 21.62 9.61 2.27
CA LEU A 51 21.60 9.03 0.91
C LEU A 51 20.20 8.63 0.43
N PHE A 52 19.25 8.50 1.36
CA PHE A 52 17.87 8.09 1.06
C PHE A 52 16.83 9.16 1.40
N ASP A 53 17.26 10.25 2.05
CA ASP A 53 16.43 11.39 2.42
C ASP A 53 16.43 12.40 1.26
N PHE A 54 15.46 12.25 0.36
CA PHE A 54 15.27 13.12 -0.80
C PHE A 54 14.16 14.13 -0.53
N ASP A 55 14.29 15.34 -1.07
CA ASP A 55 13.23 16.34 -0.99
C ASP A 55 11.98 15.90 -1.77
N GLY A 56 10.82 16.46 -1.40
CA GLY A 56 9.53 16.11 -1.99
C GLY A 56 9.45 16.34 -3.50
N ASN A 57 10.07 17.39 -4.04
CA ASN A 57 10.06 17.66 -5.47
C ASN A 57 10.93 16.66 -6.23
N THR A 58 12.10 16.31 -5.70
CA THR A 58 12.94 15.23 -6.25
C THR A 58 12.20 13.89 -6.23
N LEU A 59 11.50 13.56 -5.15
CA LEU A 59 10.68 12.34 -5.06
C LEU A 59 9.57 12.30 -6.12
N VAL A 60 8.89 13.42 -6.38
CA VAL A 60 7.87 13.50 -7.44
C VAL A 60 8.45 13.15 -8.80
N TRP A 61 9.58 13.77 -9.17
CA TRP A 61 10.24 13.49 -10.45
C TRP A 61 10.75 12.04 -10.54
N LEU A 62 11.30 11.50 -9.45
CA LEU A 62 11.71 10.09 -9.39
C LEU A 62 10.54 9.13 -9.56
N VAL A 63 9.38 9.41 -8.96
CA VAL A 63 8.17 8.59 -9.10
C VAL A 63 7.64 8.65 -10.53
N ILE A 64 7.60 9.83 -11.15
CA ILE A 64 7.20 9.98 -12.55
C ILE A 64 8.15 9.21 -13.47
N GLY A 65 9.46 9.39 -13.31
CA GLY A 65 10.47 8.69 -14.09
C GLY A 65 10.40 7.17 -13.91
N TYR A 66 10.20 6.70 -12.67
CA TYR A 66 9.96 5.29 -12.37
C TYR A 66 8.70 4.76 -13.07
N GLY A 67 7.59 5.51 -13.01
CA GLY A 67 6.34 5.12 -13.67
C GLY A 67 6.50 4.96 -15.18
N PHE A 68 7.23 5.88 -15.82
CA PHE A 68 7.57 5.80 -17.23
C PHE A 68 8.44 4.57 -17.55
N LEU A 69 9.51 4.33 -16.79
CA LEU A 69 10.36 3.15 -16.96
C LEU A 69 9.57 1.85 -16.75
N ALA A 70 8.73 1.79 -15.73
CA ALA A 70 7.89 0.63 -15.44
C ALA A 70 6.85 0.34 -16.55
N ALA A 71 6.36 1.37 -17.24
CA ALA A 71 5.43 1.23 -18.35
C ALA A 71 6.08 0.69 -19.64
N ILE A 72 7.37 0.99 -19.86
CA ILE A 72 8.11 0.56 -21.06
C ILE A 72 8.78 -0.81 -20.85
N LEU A 73 9.23 -1.08 -19.62
CA LEU A 73 9.87 -2.35 -19.29
C LEU A 73 8.87 -3.50 -19.41
N PRO A 74 9.35 -4.69 -19.81
CA PRO A 74 8.46 -5.81 -20.03
C PRO A 74 7.88 -6.30 -18.70
N VAL A 75 6.60 -6.68 -18.73
CA VAL A 75 5.78 -7.02 -17.54
C VAL A 75 6.46 -8.04 -16.62
N TRP A 76 7.12 -9.04 -17.18
CA TRP A 76 7.80 -10.11 -16.42
C TRP A 76 9.03 -9.62 -15.62
N LEU A 77 9.67 -8.52 -16.02
CA LEU A 77 10.94 -8.10 -15.44
C LEU A 77 10.75 -7.31 -14.16
N LEU A 78 9.75 -6.43 -14.13
CA LEU A 78 9.55 -5.51 -13.02
C LEU A 78 8.12 -5.59 -12.47
N LEU A 79 7.11 -5.45 -13.33
CA LEU A 79 5.73 -5.28 -12.90
C LEU A 79 5.19 -6.52 -12.19
N ALA A 80 5.20 -7.68 -12.84
CA ALA A 80 4.74 -8.94 -12.26
C ALA A 80 5.48 -9.35 -10.98
N PRO A 81 6.83 -9.40 -10.93
CA PRO A 81 7.53 -9.80 -9.71
C PRO A 81 7.34 -8.80 -8.56
N ARG A 82 7.27 -7.50 -8.85
CA ARG A 82 7.01 -6.46 -7.83
C ARG A 82 5.60 -6.59 -7.25
N ASP A 83 4.59 -6.69 -8.11
CA ASP A 83 3.19 -6.76 -7.67
C ASP A 83 2.96 -8.03 -6.85
N TYR A 84 3.63 -9.13 -7.24
CA TYR A 84 3.59 -10.38 -6.50
C TYR A 84 4.25 -10.28 -5.11
N LEU A 85 5.44 -9.70 -5.00
CA LEU A 85 6.11 -9.46 -3.71
C LEU A 85 5.32 -8.52 -2.80
N SER A 86 4.74 -7.46 -3.36
CA SER A 86 3.95 -6.49 -2.62
C SER A 86 2.64 -7.11 -2.10
N THR A 87 2.05 -8.04 -2.86
CA THR A 87 0.86 -8.79 -2.43
C THR A 87 1.15 -9.64 -1.20
N TYR A 88 2.27 -10.38 -1.17
CA TYR A 88 2.64 -11.17 0.01
C TYR A 88 2.89 -10.31 1.24
N MET A 89 3.57 -9.17 1.09
CA MET A 89 3.79 -8.24 2.20
C MET A 89 2.48 -7.62 2.68
N LYS A 90 1.58 -7.25 1.76
CA LYS A 90 0.27 -6.71 2.10
C LYS A 90 -0.56 -7.73 2.86
N LEU A 91 -0.72 -8.94 2.33
CA LEU A 91 -1.48 -10.01 2.98
C LEU A 91 -0.88 -10.39 4.33
N GLY A 92 0.45 -10.50 4.44
CA GLY A 92 1.12 -10.79 5.70
C GLY A 92 0.90 -9.71 6.76
N THR A 93 1.05 -8.44 6.38
CA THR A 93 0.83 -7.30 7.29
C THR A 93 -0.63 -7.22 7.72
N VAL A 94 -1.56 -7.42 6.77
CA VAL A 94 -3.00 -7.41 7.02
C VAL A 94 -3.41 -8.53 7.98
N ALA A 95 -2.88 -9.74 7.78
CA ALA A 95 -3.14 -10.86 8.68
C ALA A 95 -2.58 -10.61 10.08
N ALA A 96 -1.36 -10.06 10.19
CA ALA A 96 -0.76 -9.71 11.47
C ALA A 96 -1.55 -8.62 12.20
N LEU A 97 -1.99 -7.58 11.49
CA LEU A 97 -2.81 -6.51 12.05
C LEU A 97 -4.18 -7.03 12.51
N ALA A 98 -4.83 -7.87 11.70
CA ALA A 98 -6.09 -8.50 12.07
C ALA A 98 -5.95 -9.34 13.34
N ALA A 99 -4.89 -10.17 13.43
CA ALA A 99 -4.61 -10.95 14.63
C ALA A 99 -4.36 -10.06 15.85
N ALA A 100 -3.60 -8.95 15.69
CA ALA A 100 -3.35 -8.01 16.77
C ALA A 100 -4.65 -7.35 17.29
N ILE A 101 -5.57 -6.96 16.39
CA ILE A 101 -6.87 -6.39 16.75
C ILE A 101 -7.71 -7.42 17.52
N LEU A 102 -7.75 -8.67 17.05
CA LEU A 102 -8.48 -9.77 17.71
C LEU A 102 -7.90 -10.18 19.06
N VAL A 103 -6.61 -9.94 19.32
CA VAL A 103 -6.01 -10.26 20.62
C VAL A 103 -6.14 -9.09 21.59
N MET A 104 -5.87 -7.86 21.12
CA MET A 104 -5.85 -6.68 21.99
C MET A 104 -7.24 -6.11 22.28
N HIS A 105 -8.24 -6.38 21.43
CA HIS A 105 -9.59 -5.83 21.55
C HIS A 105 -9.59 -4.32 21.86
N PRO A 106 -9.00 -3.49 20.99
CA PRO A 106 -8.79 -2.09 21.31
C PRO A 106 -10.12 -1.34 21.38
N GLU A 107 -10.28 -0.53 22.43
CA GLU A 107 -11.45 0.32 22.58
C GLU A 107 -11.43 1.45 21.55
N ILE A 108 -12.55 1.62 20.85
CA ILE A 108 -12.73 2.72 19.90
C ILE A 108 -13.01 3.99 20.72
N LYS A 109 -12.08 4.95 20.68
CA LYS A 109 -12.16 6.20 21.42
C LYS A 109 -12.79 7.34 20.62
N MET A 110 -12.75 7.23 19.30
CA MET A 110 -13.27 8.28 18.42
C MET A 110 -14.81 8.26 18.39
N PRO A 111 -15.50 9.41 18.54
CA PRO A 111 -16.95 9.46 18.50
C PRO A 111 -17.47 9.11 17.10
N ALA A 112 -18.65 8.48 17.03
CA ALA A 112 -19.27 8.05 15.77
C ALA A 112 -19.50 9.21 14.78
N LEU A 113 -19.74 10.42 15.29
CA LEU A 113 -19.80 11.65 14.52
C LEU A 113 -18.88 12.69 15.17
N THR A 114 -18.05 13.34 14.36
CA THR A 114 -17.20 14.44 14.79
C THR A 114 -17.86 15.79 14.48
N ARG A 115 -17.37 16.86 15.10
CA ARG A 115 -17.84 18.23 14.83
C ARG A 115 -17.56 18.70 13.39
N PHE A 116 -16.67 18.00 12.67
CA PHE A 116 -16.18 18.37 11.34
C PHE A 116 -17.03 17.80 10.19
N VAL A 117 -18.18 17.19 10.50
CA VAL A 117 -19.11 16.67 9.48
C VAL A 117 -19.67 17.78 8.59
N ASP A 118 -19.67 19.02 9.07
CA ASP A 118 -20.05 20.23 8.34
C ASP A 118 -19.01 20.67 7.28
N GLY A 119 -17.86 20.02 7.22
CA GLY A 119 -16.78 20.28 6.28
C GLY A 119 -15.75 21.30 6.74
N THR A 120 -15.77 21.67 8.03
CA THR A 120 -14.74 22.49 8.69
C THR A 120 -13.54 21.67 9.17
N GLY A 121 -13.29 20.52 8.51
CA GLY A 121 -12.21 19.61 8.89
C GLY A 121 -10.83 20.28 8.87
N PRO A 122 -9.96 20.00 9.86
CA PRO A 122 -8.67 20.69 10.01
C PRO A 122 -7.63 20.31 8.94
N ILE A 123 -7.86 19.20 8.23
CA ILE A 123 -6.91 18.61 7.26
C ILE A 123 -7.42 18.81 5.83
N PHE A 124 -8.73 18.67 5.64
CA PHE A 124 -9.40 18.91 4.37
C PHE A 124 -10.69 19.69 4.62
N ALA A 125 -10.77 20.88 4.03
CA ALA A 125 -12.00 21.66 3.98
C ALA A 125 -12.91 21.10 2.87
N GLY A 126 -14.15 20.75 3.21
CA GLY A 126 -15.11 20.19 2.25
C GLY A 126 -16.14 19.27 2.89
N LYS A 127 -17.31 19.17 2.26
CA LYS A 127 -18.41 18.31 2.76
C LYS A 127 -17.99 16.83 2.78
N LEU A 128 -18.47 16.09 3.79
CA LEU A 128 -18.22 14.65 3.93
C LEU A 128 -18.62 13.85 2.67
N PHE A 129 -19.73 14.24 2.04
CA PHE A 129 -20.14 13.74 0.74
C PHE A 129 -19.74 14.72 -0.38
N PRO A 130 -19.07 14.28 -1.46
CA PRO A 130 -18.72 12.90 -1.82
C PRO A 130 -17.33 12.44 -1.34
N PHE A 131 -16.61 13.26 -0.57
CA PHE A 131 -15.19 13.05 -0.27
C PHE A 131 -14.90 11.69 0.39
N VAL A 132 -15.78 11.20 1.26
CA VAL A 132 -15.64 9.89 1.92
C VAL A 132 -15.59 8.72 0.93
N PHE A 133 -16.26 8.84 -0.23
CA PHE A 133 -16.24 7.84 -1.30
C PHE A 133 -14.96 7.87 -2.14
N ILE A 134 -14.12 8.89 -1.97
CA ILE A 134 -12.82 9.00 -2.63
C ILE A 134 -11.71 8.56 -1.67
N THR A 135 -11.81 8.93 -0.40
CA THR A 135 -10.74 8.72 0.59
C THR A 135 -10.81 7.40 1.34
N ILE A 136 -12.01 6.88 1.63
CA ILE A 136 -12.19 5.61 2.36
C ILE A 136 -12.52 4.45 1.41
N ALA A 137 -13.07 4.72 0.22
CA ALA A 137 -13.45 3.65 -0.69
C ALA A 137 -12.25 3.10 -1.45
N CYS A 138 -11.74 1.96 -1.01
CA CYS A 138 -10.68 1.22 -1.71
C CYS A 138 -11.20 0.29 -2.83
N GLY A 139 -12.49 0.33 -3.22
CA GLY A 139 -13.11 -0.85 -3.86
C GLY A 139 -13.84 -0.60 -5.17
N ALA A 140 -15.16 -0.52 -5.13
CA ALA A 140 -16.01 -0.57 -6.32
C ALA A 140 -16.82 0.72 -6.57
N ILE A 141 -16.90 1.62 -5.57
CA ILE A 141 -17.82 2.76 -5.59
C ILE A 141 -17.25 3.97 -6.34
N SER A 142 -15.92 4.17 -6.34
CA SER A 142 -15.27 5.32 -7.01
C SER A 142 -15.00 5.09 -8.51
N GLY A 143 -15.13 3.87 -9.03
CA GLY A 143 -14.86 3.52 -10.44
C GLY A 143 -13.38 3.58 -10.88
N PHE A 144 -12.48 4.11 -10.06
CA PHE A 144 -11.06 4.25 -10.40
C PHE A 144 -10.31 2.91 -10.45
N HIS A 145 -10.60 1.99 -9.52
CA HIS A 145 -9.97 0.66 -9.52
C HIS A 145 -10.34 -0.18 -10.74
N SER A 146 -11.57 -0.07 -11.26
CA SER A 146 -11.95 -0.74 -12.52
C SER A 146 -11.16 -0.20 -13.72
N LEU A 147 -10.85 1.10 -13.74
CA LEU A 147 -10.03 1.70 -14.80
C LEU A 147 -8.59 1.17 -14.74
N ILE A 148 -7.98 1.14 -13.54
CA ILE A 148 -6.59 0.68 -13.38
C ILE A 148 -6.47 -0.85 -13.56
N SER A 149 -7.42 -1.62 -13.03
CA SER A 149 -7.46 -3.09 -13.15
C SER A 149 -7.56 -3.53 -14.61
N SER A 150 -8.24 -2.77 -15.48
CA SER A 150 -8.32 -3.09 -16.90
C SER A 150 -6.95 -3.10 -17.63
N GLY A 151 -5.91 -2.49 -17.05
CA GLY A 151 -4.58 -2.46 -17.65
C GLY A 151 -3.77 -3.75 -17.49
N THR A 152 -3.64 -4.25 -16.26
CA THR A 152 -2.73 -5.37 -15.92
C THR A 152 -3.46 -6.67 -15.66
N THR A 153 -4.64 -6.63 -15.05
CA THR A 153 -5.40 -7.83 -14.68
C THR A 153 -5.74 -8.70 -15.91
N PRO A 154 -6.24 -8.16 -17.04
CA PRO A 154 -6.51 -8.98 -18.24
C PRO A 154 -5.27 -9.65 -18.82
N LYS A 155 -4.07 -9.07 -18.64
CA LYS A 155 -2.82 -9.63 -19.16
C LYS A 155 -2.29 -10.80 -18.31
N LEU A 156 -2.77 -10.95 -17.08
CA LEU A 156 -2.32 -11.97 -16.12
C LEU A 156 -3.34 -13.09 -15.92
N LEU A 157 -4.58 -12.91 -16.36
CA LEU A 157 -5.63 -13.91 -16.30
C LEU A 157 -5.41 -15.00 -17.35
N ALA A 158 -5.47 -16.26 -16.92
CA ALA A 158 -5.42 -17.40 -17.84
C ALA A 158 -6.79 -17.66 -18.50
N ASN A 159 -7.88 -17.39 -17.78
CA ASN A 159 -9.24 -17.60 -18.26
C ASN A 159 -10.18 -16.48 -17.77
N GLU A 160 -11.16 -16.13 -18.60
CA GLU A 160 -12.22 -15.18 -18.23
C GLU A 160 -13.10 -15.69 -17.08
N ARG A 161 -13.20 -17.02 -16.92
CA ARG A 161 -13.93 -17.63 -15.80
C ARG A 161 -13.32 -17.29 -14.44
N ASP A 162 -12.06 -16.89 -14.39
CA ASP A 162 -11.38 -16.51 -13.14
C ASP A 162 -11.67 -15.04 -12.75
N ILE A 163 -12.21 -14.23 -13.67
CA ILE A 163 -12.50 -12.80 -13.47
C ILE A 163 -13.40 -12.56 -12.26
N PRO A 164 -14.55 -13.24 -12.09
CA PRO A 164 -15.45 -12.98 -10.97
C PRO A 164 -14.77 -13.27 -9.62
N MET A 165 -14.04 -14.39 -9.54
CA MET A 165 -13.35 -14.79 -8.31
C MET A 165 -12.24 -13.80 -7.94
N ILE A 166 -11.38 -13.44 -8.90
CA ILE A 166 -10.24 -12.56 -8.67
C ILE A 166 -10.70 -11.13 -8.39
N GLY A 167 -11.65 -10.62 -9.18
CA GLY A 167 -12.20 -9.28 -9.01
C GLY A 167 -12.94 -9.14 -7.68
N TYR A 168 -13.90 -10.03 -7.39
CA TYR A 168 -14.65 -9.98 -6.14
C TYR A 168 -13.78 -10.24 -4.91
N GLY A 169 -12.90 -11.25 -4.97
CA GLY A 169 -11.97 -11.56 -3.89
C GLY A 169 -11.00 -10.40 -3.58
N GLY A 170 -10.46 -9.74 -4.61
CA GLY A 170 -9.65 -8.55 -4.45
C GLY A 170 -10.41 -7.41 -3.77
N MET A 171 -11.65 -7.14 -4.20
CA MET A 171 -12.49 -6.09 -3.60
C MET A 171 -12.83 -6.35 -2.13
N LEU A 172 -13.10 -7.61 -1.76
CA LEU A 172 -13.31 -8.00 -0.37
C LEU A 172 -12.06 -7.78 0.48
N LEU A 173 -10.89 -8.16 -0.01
CA LEU A 173 -9.61 -7.97 0.69
C LEU A 173 -9.29 -6.49 0.87
N GLU A 174 -9.45 -5.66 -0.15
CA GLU A 174 -9.26 -4.20 -0.03
C GLU A 174 -10.23 -3.57 0.97
N SER A 175 -11.49 -4.00 0.96
CA SER A 175 -12.51 -3.52 1.92
C SER A 175 -12.15 -3.92 3.36
N PHE A 176 -11.59 -5.11 3.55
CA PHE A 176 -11.10 -5.56 4.85
C PHE A 176 -9.93 -4.69 5.34
N VAL A 177 -8.99 -4.33 4.46
CA VAL A 177 -7.90 -3.39 4.80
C VAL A 177 -8.45 -2.03 5.21
N ALA A 178 -9.45 -1.50 4.51
CA ALA A 178 -10.06 -0.22 4.85
C ALA A 178 -10.69 -0.23 6.25
N ILE A 179 -11.38 -1.32 6.63
CA ILE A 179 -11.95 -1.48 7.97
C ILE A 179 -10.85 -1.49 9.04
N MET A 180 -9.77 -2.24 8.83
CA MET A 180 -8.65 -2.26 9.79
C MET A 180 -7.96 -0.89 9.92
N ALA A 181 -7.80 -0.16 8.81
CA ALA A 181 -7.25 1.19 8.84
C ALA A 181 -8.14 2.15 9.64
N MET A 182 -9.48 2.03 9.49
CA MET A 182 -10.44 2.76 10.32
C MET A 182 -10.31 2.40 11.80
N VAL A 183 -10.22 1.11 12.14
CA VAL A 183 -10.02 0.67 13.54
C VAL A 183 -8.72 1.26 14.07
N ALA A 184 -7.61 1.16 13.35
CA ALA A 184 -6.33 1.71 13.77
C ALA A 184 -6.41 3.23 14.02
N ALA A 185 -7.08 3.99 13.15
CA ALA A 185 -7.24 5.43 13.30
C ALA A 185 -8.14 5.81 14.50
N THR A 186 -9.21 5.05 14.74
CA THR A 186 -10.25 5.39 15.74
C THR A 186 -9.93 4.95 17.17
N VAL A 187 -8.87 4.15 17.35
CA VAL A 187 -8.35 3.72 18.65
C VAL A 187 -7.45 4.79 19.29
N LEU A 188 -6.83 5.67 18.49
CA LEU A 188 -6.05 6.79 18.99
C LEU A 188 -6.96 7.81 19.71
N ASP A 189 -6.44 8.44 20.76
CA ASP A 189 -7.13 9.55 21.39
C ASP A 189 -7.34 10.68 20.38
N PRO A 190 -8.57 11.21 20.21
CA PRO A 190 -8.88 12.18 19.15
C PRO A 190 -7.95 13.39 19.15
N GLY A 191 -7.59 13.91 20.34
CA GLY A 191 -6.68 15.04 20.47
C GLY A 191 -5.27 14.72 19.94
N VAL A 192 -4.77 13.51 20.16
CA VAL A 192 -3.47 13.05 19.66
C VAL A 192 -3.54 12.83 18.14
N PHE A 193 -4.60 12.19 17.67
CA PHE A 193 -4.83 11.96 16.23
C PHE A 193 -4.81 13.28 15.44
N PHE A 194 -5.58 14.28 15.88
CA PHE A 194 -5.61 15.58 15.22
C PHE A 194 -4.29 16.34 15.37
N ALA A 195 -3.64 16.29 16.54
CA ALA A 195 -2.35 16.95 16.73
C ALA A 195 -1.28 16.42 15.79
N ILE A 196 -1.17 15.09 15.63
CA ILE A 196 -0.22 14.47 14.68
C ILE A 196 -0.50 14.97 13.27
N GLN A 197 -1.77 14.97 12.84
CA GLN A 197 -2.09 15.31 11.46
C GLN A 197 -1.92 16.80 11.15
N MET A 198 -2.27 17.69 12.09
CA MET A 198 -2.11 19.14 11.94
C MET A 198 -0.63 19.56 11.97
N LEU A 199 0.20 18.91 12.79
CA LEU A 199 1.66 19.14 12.81
C LEU A 199 2.32 18.75 11.48
N LEU A 200 1.86 17.66 10.85
CA LEU A 200 2.38 17.20 9.56
C LEU A 200 2.00 18.14 8.40
N ASP A 201 0.84 18.78 8.47
CA ASP A 201 0.35 19.70 7.43
C ASP A 201 0.84 21.15 7.60
N GLY A 202 1.74 21.38 8.56
CA GLY A 202 2.26 22.72 8.87
C GLY A 202 1.23 23.68 9.50
N GLN A 203 0.03 23.19 9.81
CA GLN A 203 -1.03 23.95 10.48
C GLN A 203 -0.85 23.86 11.98
N ARG A 204 -0.05 24.77 12.56
CA ARG A 204 0.06 24.89 14.01
C ARG A 204 -1.25 25.46 14.58
N PRO A 205 -1.69 25.03 15.77
CA PRO A 205 -2.86 25.60 16.43
C PRO A 205 -2.71 27.09 16.71
#